data_AF-A0A0M5JVT1-F1
#
_entry.id   AF-A0A0M5JVT1-F1
#
_cell.length_a   1.000
_cell.length_b   1.000
_cell.length_c   1.000
_cell.angle_alpha   90.00
_cell.angle_beta   90.00
_cell.angle_gamma   90.00
#
_symmetry.space_group_name_H-M   'P 1'
#
loop_
_entity.id
_entity.type
_entity.pdbx_description
1 polymer ?
#
loop_
_entity_poly.entity_id
_entity_poly.type
_entity_poly.pdbx_seq_one_letter_code
_entity_poly.pdbx_strand_id
1 'polypeptide(L)' 'MQPFNYQQAHNFVNTWLATHPDRLRYQRNDPALLRNWCEAAERRLLTGIPDDAEFILQRFANKAESSSM' A
#
# COMPACT_ATOMS: atom_id res chain seq x y z
N MET A 1 12.13 -10.67 14.11
CA MET A 1 11.41 -9.43 13.77
C MET A 1 9.93 -9.65 14.08
N GLN A 2 9.28 -8.76 14.84
CA GLN A 2 7.85 -8.88 15.12
C GLN A 2 7.06 -8.48 13.87
N PRO A 3 5.93 -9.16 13.55
CA PRO A 3 5.06 -8.75 12.46
C PRO A 3 4.52 -7.33 12.71
N PHE A 4 4.21 -6.61 11.62
CA PHE A 4 3.53 -5.32 11.72
C PHE A 4 2.25 -5.48 12.55
N ASN A 5 2.01 -4.59 13.51
CA ASN A 5 0.67 -4.44 14.08
C ASN A 5 -0.20 -3.57 13.16
N TYR A 6 -1.53 -3.61 13.32
CA TYR A 6 -2.47 -2.88 12.46
C TYR A 6 -2.12 -1.39 12.37
N GLN A 7 -1.79 -0.78 13.51
CA GLN A 7 -1.49 0.65 13.57
C GLN A 7 -0.17 1.02 12.88
N GLN A 8 0.85 0.18 12.99
CA GLN A 8 2.11 0.32 12.28
C GLN A 8 1.91 0.13 10.78
N ALA A 9 1.11 -0.85 10.35
CA ALA A 9 0.81 -1.09 8.94
C ALA A 9 0.06 0.12 8.34
N HIS A 10 -0.96 0.61 9.04
CA HIS A 10 -1.72 1.79 8.64
C HIS A 10 -0.82 3.03 8.52
N ASN A 11 0.01 3.31 9.52
CA ASN A 11 0.95 4.42 9.47
C ASN A 11 1.97 4.27 8.35
N PHE A 12 2.47 3.06 8.11
CA PHE A 12 3.45 2.79 7.06
C PHE A 12 2.86 3.04 5.67
N VAL A 13 1.64 2.55 5.40
CA VAL A 13 0.93 2.79 4.15
C VAL A 13 0.68 4.28 3.91
N ASN A 14 0.17 5.01 4.92
CA ASN A 14 -0.05 6.45 4.79
C ASN A 14 1.24 7.24 4.57
N THR A 15 2.31 6.88 5.30
CA THR A 15 3.62 7.52 5.14
C THR A 15 4.16 7.26 3.73
N TRP A 16 4.05 6.02 3.24
CA TRP A 16 4.50 5.64 1.91
C TRP A 16 3.73 6.38 0.80
N LEU A 17 2.41 6.56 0.96
CA LEU A 17 1.59 7.35 0.04
C LEU A 17 1.93 8.85 0.05
N ALA A 18 2.38 9.37 1.19
CA ALA A 18 2.83 10.75 1.32
C ALA A 18 4.22 10.95 0.67
N THR A 19 5.10 9.96 0.76
CA THR A 19 6.44 10.00 0.13
C THR A 19 6.41 9.67 -1.37
N HIS A 20 5.37 8.96 -1.84
CA HIS A 20 5.20 8.59 -3.24
C HIS A 20 3.89 9.14 -3.83
N PRO A 21 3.76 10.47 -3.97
CA PRO A 21 2.53 11.09 -4.46
C PRO A 21 2.17 10.70 -5.90
N ASP A 22 3.16 10.37 -6.73
CA ASP A 22 2.98 9.93 -8.12
C ASP A 22 2.44 8.49 -8.24
N ARG A 23 2.63 7.66 -7.22
CA ARG A 23 2.09 6.30 -7.20
C ARG A 23 0.57 6.37 -7.03
N LEU A 24 -0.13 5.49 -7.74
CA LEU A 24 -1.60 5.37 -7.64
C LEU A 24 -2.36 6.63 -8.06
N ARG A 25 -1.77 7.47 -8.93
CA ARG A 25 -2.37 8.74 -9.37
C ARG A 25 -3.81 8.57 -9.86
N TYR A 26 -4.11 7.50 -10.58
CA TYR A 26 -5.46 7.16 -11.04
C TYR A 26 -6.39 6.68 -9.92
N GLN A 27 -5.88 5.90 -8.97
CA GLN A 27 -6.68 5.38 -7.85
C GLN A 27 -6.91 6.43 -6.76
N ARG A 28 -6.03 7.43 -6.59
CA ARG A 28 -6.28 8.56 -5.68
C ARG A 28 -7.45 9.43 -6.11
N ASN A 29 -7.76 9.44 -7.41
CA ASN A 29 -8.91 10.17 -7.93
C ASN A 29 -10.24 9.50 -7.53
N ASP A 30 -10.23 8.21 -7.23
CA ASP A 30 -11.39 7.48 -6.75
C ASP A 30 -11.19 7.08 -5.27
N PRO A 31 -11.91 7.73 -4.33
CA PRO A 31 -11.71 7.47 -2.91
C PRO A 31 -12.05 6.02 -2.51
N ALA A 32 -12.90 5.31 -3.26
CA ALA A 32 -13.20 3.91 -2.98
C ALA A 32 -12.05 2.99 -3.43
N LEU A 33 -11.43 3.25 -4.59
CA LEU A 33 -10.26 2.51 -5.05
C LEU A 33 -9.05 2.74 -4.13
N LEU A 34 -8.80 4.00 -3.74
CA LEU A 34 -7.73 4.31 -2.80
C LEU A 34 -7.92 3.58 -1.46
N ARG A 35 -9.14 3.60 -0.92
CA ARG A 35 -9.47 2.91 0.32
C ARG A 35 -9.26 1.39 0.20
N ASN A 36 -9.77 0.78 -0.87
CA ASN A 36 -9.58 -0.65 -1.13
C ASN A 36 -8.10 -1.02 -1.26
N TRP A 37 -7.31 -0.15 -1.90
CA TRP A 37 -5.87 -0.34 -2.01
C TRP A 37 -5.19 -0.28 -0.64
N CYS A 38 -5.52 0.72 0.19
CA CYS A 38 -4.97 0.83 1.55
C CYS A 38 -5.31 -0.41 2.39
N GLU A 39 -6.56 -0.84 2.41
CA GLU A 39 -6.98 -2.02 3.19
C GLU A 39 -6.28 -3.30 2.72
N ALA A 40 -6.06 -3.45 1.41
CA ALA A 40 -5.33 -4.59 0.85
C ALA A 40 -3.82 -4.52 1.16
N ALA A 41 -3.23 -3.33 1.09
CA ALA A 41 -1.83 -3.06 1.43
C ALA A 41 -1.58 -3.38 2.91
N GLU A 42 -2.42 -2.88 3.82
CA GLU A 42 -2.37 -3.19 5.25
C GLU A 42 -2.44 -4.68 5.52
N ARG A 43 -3.40 -5.39 4.91
CA ARG A 43 -3.49 -6.85 5.06
C ARG A 43 -2.22 -7.57 4.62
N ARG A 44 -1.59 -7.13 3.53
CA ARG A 44 -0.32 -7.70 3.09
C ARG A 44 0.82 -7.44 4.06
N LEU A 45 0.88 -6.25 4.64
CA LEU A 45 1.88 -5.90 5.66
C LEU A 45 1.68 -6.70 6.95
N LEU A 46 0.43 -6.95 7.35
CA LEU A 46 0.11 -7.76 8.53
C LEU A 46 0.51 -9.23 8.37
N THR A 47 0.42 -9.76 7.16
CA THR A 47 0.81 -11.15 6.85
C THR A 47 2.27 -11.28 6.38
N GLY A 48 2.92 -10.15 6.08
CA GLY A 48 4.22 -10.09 5.43
C GLY A 48 5.37 -9.91 6.41
N ILE A 49 6.59 -9.89 5.87
CA ILE A 49 7.80 -9.56 6.63
C ILE A 49 7.93 -8.03 6.61
N PRO A 50 8.19 -7.38 7.77
CA PRO A 50 8.31 -5.93 7.84
C PRO A 50 9.42 -5.34 6.97
N ASP A 51 10.52 -6.07 6.77
CA ASP A 51 11.62 -5.67 5.88
C ASP A 51 11.18 -5.56 4.41
N ASP A 52 10.25 -6.42 3.97
CA ASP A 52 9.69 -6.41 2.62
C ASP A 52 8.55 -5.40 2.45
N ALA A 53 8.18 -4.65 3.48
CA ALA A 53 7.00 -3.77 3.45
C ALA A 53 7.03 -2.80 2.27
N GLU A 54 8.16 -2.12 2.06
CA GLU A 54 8.32 -1.20 0.94
C GLU A 54 8.23 -1.92 -0.41
N PHE A 55 8.90 -3.08 -0.55
CA PHE A 55 8.87 -3.87 -1.78
C PHE A 55 7.46 -4.39 -2.11
N ILE A 56 6.72 -4.82 -1.08
CA ILE A 56 5.32 -5.23 -1.18
C ILE A 56 4.46 -4.06 -1.68
N LEU A 57 4.59 -2.87 -1.07
CA LEU A 57 3.82 -1.69 -1.47
C LEU A 57 4.17 -1.23 -2.89
N GLN A 58 5.46 -1.17 -3.24
CA GLN A 58 5.90 -0.82 -4.60
C GLN A 58 5.35 -1.80 -5.64
N ARG A 59 5.46 -3.11 -5.39
CA ARG A 59 4.93 -4.14 -6.30
C ARG A 59 3.40 -4.08 -6.39
N PHE A 60 2.73 -3.83 -5.28
CA PHE A 60 1.27 -3.74 -5.22
C PHE A 60 0.75 -2.50 -5.95
N ALA A 61 1.43 -1.36 -5.81
CA ALA A 61 1.12 -0.15 -6.57
C ALA A 61 1.37 -0.33 -8.08
N ASN A 62 2.52 -0.90 -8.48
CA ASN A 62 2.81 -1.21 -9.89
C ASN A 62 1.76 -2.15 -10.52
N LYS A 63 1.33 -3.18 -9.79
CA LYS A 63 0.31 -4.12 -10.28
C LYS A 63 -1.02 -3.41 -10.54
N ALA A 64 -1.36 -2.46 -9.69
CA ALA A 64 -2.58 -1.70 -9.81
C ALA A 64 -2.54 -0.66 -10.96
N GLU A 65 -1.34 -0.27 -11.45
CA GLU A 65 -1.19 0.48 -12.71
C GLU A 65 -1.39 -0.42 -13.96
N SER A 66 -1.04 -1.71 -13.87
CA SER A 66 -1.15 -2.63 -15.01
C SER A 66 -2.56 -3.19 -15.25
N SER A 67 -3.48 -3.09 -14.27
CA SER A 67 -4.88 -3.53 -14.41
C SER A 67 -5.79 -2.51 -15.09
N SER A 68 -5.23 -1.41 -15.60
CA SER A 68 -5.96 -0.37 -16.34
C SER A 68 -5.76 -0.41 -17.87
N MET A 69 -5.38 -1.58 -18.42
CA MET A 69 -5.36 -1.83 -19.87
C MET A 69 -6.59 -2.61 -20.32
#